data_AF-A0A6M4HDH7-F1
#
_entry.id   AF-A0A6M4HDH7-F1
#
_cell.length_a   1.000
_cell.length_b   1.000
_cell.length_c   1.000
_cell.angle_alpha   90.00
_cell.angle_beta   90.00
_cell.angle_gamma   90.00
#
_symmetry.space_group_name_H-M   'P 1'
#
loop_
_entity.id
_entity.type
_entity.pdbx_description
1 polymer ?
#
loop_
_entity_poly.entity_id
_entity_poly.type
_entity_poly.pdbx_seq_one_letter_code
_entity_poly.pdbx_strand_id
1 'polypeptide(L)'
;MKALAAALVAAFVAAPAFAATDRENLVVLVSASVVPRAIVFTTIEECTTRYPDIESMSLDAVMEWESRNLTYEQKAKLLAGKYALRMEKAEGKEVVDKLVVDTLNSRREQAVRETRAAFKRTFEKTPFGRHKESCLTFLMGMNGGKMDYRAIDKAAYELIQSDK
;
A
#
# COMPACT_ATOMS: atom_id res chain seq x y z
N MET A 1 -35.50 -21.73 -51.64
CA MET A 1 -34.70 -20.54 -51.26
C MET A 1 -35.44 -19.76 -50.18
N LYS A 2 -34.73 -19.37 -49.12
CA LYS A 2 -35.12 -18.45 -48.02
C LYS A 2 -36.11 -19.03 -46.99
N ALA A 3 -35.88 -18.97 -45.69
CA ALA A 3 -34.72 -18.61 -44.88
C ALA A 3 -34.96 -19.19 -43.48
N LEU A 4 -33.98 -19.94 -42.94
CA LEU A 4 -33.91 -20.20 -41.51
C LEU A 4 -33.58 -18.87 -40.82
N ALA A 5 -34.51 -18.35 -40.02
CA ALA A 5 -34.18 -17.33 -39.03
C ALA A 5 -33.65 -18.07 -37.78
N ALA A 6 -32.34 -18.28 -37.74
CA ALA A 6 -31.64 -18.69 -36.54
C ALA A 6 -31.76 -17.56 -35.51
N ALA A 7 -32.55 -17.81 -34.47
CA ALA A 7 -32.55 -16.99 -33.27
C ALA A 7 -31.20 -17.19 -32.57
N LEU A 8 -30.26 -16.29 -32.83
CA LEU A 8 -29.05 -16.15 -32.03
C LEU A 8 -29.47 -15.63 -30.66
N VAL A 9 -29.59 -16.53 -29.70
CA VAL A 9 -29.59 -16.19 -28.28
C VAL A 9 -28.24 -15.56 -28.00
N ALA A 10 -28.22 -14.23 -27.91
CA ALA A 10 -27.11 -13.48 -27.35
C ALA A 10 -26.97 -13.87 -25.88
N ALA A 11 -26.22 -14.94 -25.62
CA ALA A 11 -25.66 -15.21 -24.31
C ALA A 11 -24.63 -14.11 -24.05
N PHE A 12 -25.09 -13.00 -23.50
CA PHE A 12 -24.24 -12.02 -22.84
C PHE A 12 -23.57 -12.75 -21.68
N VAL A 13 -22.36 -13.25 -21.92
CA VAL A 13 -21.52 -13.85 -20.90
C VAL A 13 -21.22 -12.74 -19.90
N ALA A 14 -21.90 -12.78 -18.76
CA ALA A 14 -21.53 -12.03 -17.57
C ALA A 14 -20.20 -12.59 -17.04
N ALA A 15 -19.09 -12.33 -17.75
CA ALA A 15 -17.78 -12.41 -17.13
C ALA A 15 -17.73 -11.28 -16.08
N PRO A 16 -17.56 -11.60 -14.79
CA PRO A 16 -18.50 -11.13 -13.78
C PRO A 16 -17.94 -9.95 -13.01
N ALA A 17 -18.81 -9.08 -12.48
CA ALA A 17 -18.45 -8.02 -11.55
C ALA A 17 -17.54 -8.49 -10.38
N PHE A 18 -17.62 -9.78 -10.03
CA PHE A 18 -16.73 -10.44 -9.07
C PHE A 18 -15.24 -10.38 -9.42
N ALA A 19 -14.86 -10.50 -10.70
CA ALA A 19 -13.45 -10.45 -11.11
C ALA A 19 -12.86 -9.05 -10.94
N ALA A 20 -13.65 -8.00 -11.20
CA ALA A 20 -13.23 -6.61 -11.01
C ALA A 20 -13.02 -6.28 -9.53
N THR A 21 -13.96 -6.67 -8.67
CA THR A 21 -13.84 -6.48 -7.21
C THR A 21 -12.68 -7.26 -6.61
N ASP A 22 -12.45 -8.51 -7.04
CA ASP A 22 -11.31 -9.29 -6.58
C ASP A 22 -9.97 -8.66 -7.00
N ARG A 23 -9.90 -8.11 -8.23
CA ARG A 23 -8.74 -7.38 -8.73
C ARG A 23 -8.45 -6.12 -7.93
N GLU A 24 -9.48 -5.31 -7.65
CA GLU A 24 -9.33 -4.10 -6.84
C GLU A 24 -8.85 -4.42 -5.43
N ASN A 25 -9.47 -5.40 -4.78
CA ASN A 25 -9.08 -5.83 -3.43
C ASN A 25 -7.66 -6.39 -3.40
N LEU A 26 -7.26 -7.17 -4.41
CA LEU A 26 -5.88 -7.64 -4.54
C LEU A 26 -4.90 -6.46 -4.63
N VAL A 27 -5.17 -5.48 -5.49
CA VAL A 27 -4.32 -4.30 -5.65
C VAL A 27 -4.20 -3.53 -4.33
N VAL A 28 -5.31 -3.31 -3.62
CA VAL A 28 -5.31 -2.62 -2.32
C VAL A 28 -4.45 -3.37 -1.30
N LEU A 29 -4.64 -4.68 -1.15
CA LEU A 29 -3.93 -5.48 -0.15
C LEU A 29 -2.43 -5.65 -0.48
N VAL A 30 -2.09 -5.78 -1.77
CA VAL A 30 -0.69 -5.79 -2.23
C VAL A 30 -0.03 -4.44 -1.95
N SER A 31 -0.72 -3.33 -2.25
CA SER A 31 -0.22 -1.97 -1.98
C SER A 31 0.05 -1.77 -0.48
N ALA A 32 -0.87 -2.22 0.37
CA ALA A 32 -0.75 -2.10 1.81
C ALA A 32 0.51 -2.79 2.36
N SER A 33 1.01 -3.85 1.71
CA SER A 33 2.23 -4.54 2.14
C SER A 33 3.53 -3.74 1.92
N VAL A 34 3.51 -2.70 1.07
CA VAL A 34 4.71 -1.93 0.69
C VAL A 34 4.62 -0.44 1.00
N VAL A 35 3.44 0.17 0.87
CA VAL A 35 3.27 1.62 0.96
C VAL A 35 3.58 2.16 2.37
N PRO A 36 3.03 1.61 3.47
CA PRO A 36 3.34 2.09 4.82
C PRO A 36 4.83 2.00 5.15
N ARG A 37 5.48 0.89 4.79
CA ARG A 37 6.94 0.74 4.93
C ARG A 37 7.68 1.78 4.11
N ALA A 38 7.34 1.95 2.84
CA ALA A 38 8.01 2.93 1.98
C ALA A 38 7.95 4.34 2.59
N ILE A 39 6.79 4.76 3.09
CA ILE A 39 6.61 6.07 3.74
C ILE A 39 7.49 6.18 4.99
N VAL A 40 7.44 5.19 5.89
CA VAL A 40 8.20 5.19 7.15
C VAL A 40 9.70 5.21 6.89
N PHE A 41 10.21 4.28 6.08
CA PHE A 41 11.64 4.17 5.83
C PHE A 41 12.19 5.37 5.04
N THR A 42 11.44 5.93 4.10
CA THR A 42 11.83 7.18 3.43
C THR A 42 11.81 8.37 4.38
N THR A 43 10.85 8.43 5.31
CA THR A 43 10.83 9.47 6.36
C THR A 43 12.08 9.40 7.23
N ILE A 44 12.47 8.20 7.64
CA ILE A 44 13.71 7.97 8.41
C ILE A 44 14.93 8.38 7.58
N GLU A 45 15.05 7.88 6.35
CA GLU A 45 16.17 8.19 5.44
C GLU A 45 16.35 9.70 5.27
N GLU A 46 15.27 10.44 5.00
CA GLU A 46 15.34 11.89 4.83
C GLU A 46 15.79 12.60 6.11
N CYS A 47 15.38 12.11 7.28
CA CYS A 47 15.74 12.71 8.56
C CYS A 47 17.17 12.38 9.00
N THR A 48 17.59 11.11 8.94
CA THR A 48 18.93 10.69 9.40
C THR A 48 20.03 11.13 8.45
N THR A 49 19.75 11.26 7.15
CA THR A 49 20.70 11.83 6.18
C THR A 49 21.07 13.29 6.52
N ARG A 50 20.12 14.06 7.06
CA ARG A 50 20.34 15.48 7.42
C ARG A 50 20.78 15.67 8.87
N TYR A 51 20.29 14.82 9.76
CA TYR A 51 20.53 14.89 11.20
C TYR A 51 20.95 13.50 11.69
N PRO A 52 22.23 13.13 11.57
CA PRO A 52 22.69 11.80 11.98
C PRO A 52 22.52 11.54 13.49
N ASP A 53 22.48 12.59 14.31
CA ASP A 53 22.36 12.47 15.77
C ASP A 53 20.99 11.98 16.26
N ILE A 54 19.98 11.92 15.38
CA ILE A 54 18.66 11.34 15.67
C ILE A 54 18.52 9.89 15.18
N GLU A 55 19.59 9.25 14.71
CA GLU A 55 19.56 7.87 14.20
C GLU A 55 19.03 6.87 15.23
N SER A 56 19.51 6.90 16.47
CA SER A 56 19.02 6.00 17.53
C SER A 56 17.51 6.14 17.75
N MET A 57 17.00 7.38 17.86
CA MET A 57 15.57 7.64 18.01
C MET A 57 14.77 7.17 16.79
N SER A 58 15.37 7.26 15.60
CA SER A 58 14.76 6.81 14.36
C SER A 58 14.62 5.29 14.31
N LEU A 59 15.64 4.56 14.78
CA LEU A 59 15.60 3.11 14.90
C LEU A 59 14.54 2.66 15.90
N ASP A 60 14.47 3.31 17.08
CA ASP A 60 13.45 3.01 18.08
C ASP A 60 12.03 3.23 17.51
N ALA A 61 11.83 4.32 16.76
CA ALA A 61 10.55 4.62 16.13
C ALA A 61 10.14 3.57 15.08
N VAL A 62 11.08 3.08 14.29
CA VAL A 62 10.84 2.00 13.33
C VAL A 62 10.48 0.71 14.05
N MET A 63 11.24 0.33 15.08
CA MET A 63 10.97 -0.91 15.84
C MET A 63 9.59 -0.88 16.49
N GLU A 64 9.22 0.25 17.12
CA GLU A 64 7.89 0.42 17.68
C GLU A 64 6.80 0.36 16.61
N TRP A 65 7.00 1.06 15.50
CA TRP A 65 6.07 1.01 14.36
C TRP A 65 5.90 -0.41 13.82
N GLU A 66 7.00 -1.13 13.60
CA GLU A 66 6.96 -2.51 13.11
C GLU A 66 6.20 -3.42 14.08
N SER A 67 6.45 -3.30 15.38
CA SER A 67 5.77 -4.12 16.39
C SER A 67 4.24 -3.99 16.35
N ARG A 68 3.72 -2.78 16.08
CA ARG A 68 2.28 -2.51 15.96
C ARG A 68 1.70 -2.94 14.61
N ASN A 69 2.51 -2.93 13.55
CA ASN A 69 2.03 -3.06 12.18
C ASN A 69 2.29 -4.44 11.55
N LEU A 70 3.18 -5.25 12.12
CA LEU A 70 3.56 -6.56 11.59
C LEU A 70 2.35 -7.48 11.38
N THR A 71 1.44 -7.54 12.36
CA THR A 71 0.24 -8.38 12.27
C THR A 71 -0.69 -7.93 11.13
N TYR A 72 -0.83 -6.62 10.90
CA TYR A 72 -1.66 -6.10 9.82
C TYR A 72 -1.06 -6.41 8.46
N GLU A 73 0.25 -6.27 8.31
CA GLU A 73 0.96 -6.64 7.08
C GLU A 73 0.81 -8.12 6.75
N GLN A 74 0.97 -9.00 7.75
CA GLN A 74 0.80 -10.44 7.58
C GLN A 74 -0.61 -10.80 7.13
N LYS A 75 -1.64 -10.18 7.75
CA LYS A 75 -3.04 -10.36 7.34
C LYS A 75 -3.30 -9.84 5.93
N ALA A 76 -2.74 -8.69 5.56
CA ALA A 76 -2.85 -8.13 4.21
C ALA A 76 -2.28 -9.10 3.17
N LYS A 77 -1.07 -9.64 3.41
CA LYS A 77 -0.42 -10.62 2.52
C LYS A 77 -1.24 -11.92 2.40
N LEU A 78 -1.77 -12.42 3.51
CA LEU A 78 -2.61 -13.63 3.51
C LEU A 78 -3.87 -13.42 2.68
N LEU A 79 -4.56 -12.29 2.90
CA LEU A 79 -5.76 -11.94 2.14
C LEU A 79 -5.46 -11.74 0.67
N ALA A 80 -4.40 -11.00 0.33
CA ALA A 80 -3.95 -10.84 -1.05
C ALA A 80 -3.74 -12.21 -1.72
N GLY A 81 -3.13 -13.17 -1.02
CA GLY A 81 -3.00 -14.55 -1.53
C GLY A 81 -4.34 -15.22 -1.82
N LYS A 82 -5.36 -15.04 -0.96
CA LYS A 82 -6.71 -15.58 -1.20
C LYS A 82 -7.34 -14.96 -2.46
N TYR A 83 -7.24 -13.64 -2.64
CA TYR A 83 -7.76 -12.94 -3.82
C TYR A 83 -7.00 -13.36 -5.08
N ALA A 84 -5.68 -13.44 -5.02
CA ALA A 84 -4.81 -13.90 -6.10
C ALA A 84 -5.26 -15.29 -6.58
N LEU A 85 -5.39 -16.27 -5.68
CA LEU A 85 -5.83 -17.62 -6.03
C LEU A 85 -7.22 -17.68 -6.71
N ARG A 86 -8.14 -16.77 -6.35
CA ARG A 86 -9.44 -16.68 -7.04
C ARG A 86 -9.28 -16.10 -8.44
N MET A 87 -8.47 -15.06 -8.59
CA MET A 87 -8.18 -14.46 -9.89
C MET A 87 -7.40 -15.41 -10.80
N GLU A 88 -6.46 -16.19 -10.29
CA GLU A 88 -5.69 -17.15 -11.10
C GLU A 88 -6.58 -18.17 -11.79
N LYS A 89 -7.67 -18.58 -11.12
CA LYS A 89 -8.69 -19.49 -11.71
C LYS A 89 -9.50 -18.84 -12.82
N ALA A 90 -9.64 -17.52 -12.82
CA ALA A 90 -10.44 -16.77 -13.77
C ALA A 90 -9.62 -16.20 -14.94
N GLU A 91 -8.42 -15.67 -14.66
CA GLU A 91 -7.59 -14.90 -15.59
C GLU A 91 -6.24 -15.55 -15.89
N GLY A 92 -5.85 -16.58 -15.13
CA GLY A 92 -4.57 -17.26 -15.27
C GLY A 92 -3.45 -16.68 -14.39
N LYS A 93 -2.50 -17.53 -14.01
CA LYS A 93 -1.39 -17.20 -13.10
C LYS A 93 -0.51 -16.05 -13.58
N GLU A 94 -0.15 -16.05 -14.86
CA GLU A 94 0.75 -15.04 -15.43
C GLU A 94 0.17 -13.61 -15.31
N VAL A 95 -1.14 -13.46 -15.50
CA VAL A 95 -1.83 -12.17 -15.37
C VAL A 95 -1.78 -11.67 -13.92
N VAL A 96 -2.02 -12.55 -12.96
CA VAL A 96 -2.00 -12.23 -11.53
C VAL A 96 -0.59 -11.90 -11.06
N ASP A 97 0.41 -12.71 -11.42
CA ASP A 97 1.82 -12.46 -11.08
C ASP A 97 2.28 -11.10 -11.58
N LYS A 98 1.98 -10.78 -12.85
CA LYS A 98 2.30 -9.49 -13.45
C LYS A 98 1.62 -8.34 -12.70
N LEU A 99 0.33 -8.47 -12.40
CA LEU A 99 -0.41 -7.47 -11.64
C LEU A 99 0.21 -7.22 -10.27
N VAL A 100 0.59 -8.27 -9.55
CA VAL A 100 1.22 -8.16 -8.22
C VAL A 100 2.56 -7.45 -8.33
N VAL A 101 3.44 -7.87 -9.24
CA VAL A 101 4.76 -7.25 -9.44
C VAL A 101 4.64 -5.77 -9.84
N ASP A 102 3.78 -5.48 -10.81
CA ASP A 102 3.55 -4.10 -11.27
C ASP A 102 2.99 -3.23 -10.14
N THR A 103 2.07 -3.78 -9.32
CA THR A 103 1.51 -3.06 -8.17
C THR A 103 2.57 -2.81 -7.10
N LEU A 104 3.37 -3.82 -6.73
CA LEU A 104 4.43 -3.68 -5.72
C LEU A 104 5.43 -2.60 -6.12
N ASN A 105 5.92 -2.63 -7.36
CA ASN A 105 6.92 -1.68 -7.84
C ASN A 105 6.33 -0.28 -7.97
N SER A 106 5.21 -0.13 -8.67
CA SER A 106 4.61 1.18 -8.93
C SER A 106 4.19 1.89 -7.64
N ARG A 107 3.57 1.18 -6.70
CA ARG A 107 3.06 1.76 -5.45
C ARG A 107 4.18 2.08 -4.48
N ARG A 108 5.20 1.23 -4.38
CA ARG A 108 6.40 1.52 -3.59
C ARG A 108 7.10 2.76 -4.10
N GLU A 109 7.39 2.83 -5.39
CA GLU A 109 8.08 3.99 -5.97
C GLU A 109 7.26 5.27 -5.85
N GLN A 110 5.96 5.19 -6.09
CA GLN A 110 5.04 6.32 -5.90
C GLN A 110 5.10 6.82 -4.46
N ALA A 111 4.99 5.92 -3.47
CA ALA A 111 5.05 6.28 -2.06
C ALA A 111 6.37 6.94 -1.67
N VAL A 112 7.51 6.43 -2.16
CA VAL A 112 8.82 7.06 -1.96
C VAL A 112 8.83 8.47 -2.55
N ARG A 113 8.46 8.63 -3.82
CA ARG A 113 8.45 9.94 -4.50
C ARG A 113 7.56 10.95 -3.80
N GLU A 114 6.34 10.56 -3.43
CA GLU A 114 5.39 11.43 -2.75
C GLU A 114 5.86 11.82 -1.35
N THR A 115 6.48 10.89 -0.61
CA THR A 115 7.06 11.16 0.72
C THR A 115 8.21 12.15 0.62
N ARG A 116 9.16 11.94 -0.31
CA ARG A 116 10.26 12.89 -0.55
C ARG A 116 9.75 14.27 -0.96
N ALA A 117 8.73 14.33 -1.83
CA ALA A 117 8.10 15.59 -2.21
C ALA A 117 7.41 16.28 -1.02
N ALA A 118 6.77 15.52 -0.12
CA ALA A 118 6.18 16.06 1.11
C ALA A 118 7.24 16.61 2.07
N PHE A 119 8.37 15.92 2.22
CA PHE A 119 9.52 16.41 3.00
C PHE A 119 10.08 17.71 2.44
N LYS A 120 10.34 17.74 1.12
CA LYS A 120 10.79 18.95 0.43
C LYS A 120 9.86 20.14 0.70
N ARG A 121 8.55 19.96 0.49
CA ARG A 121 7.54 21.01 0.76
C ARG A 121 7.51 21.43 2.23
N THR A 122 7.72 20.50 3.16
CA THR A 122 7.72 20.79 4.60
C THR A 122 8.93 21.67 4.95
N PHE A 123 10.11 21.33 4.47
CA PHE A 123 11.34 22.08 4.77
C PHE A 123 11.43 23.42 4.02
N GLU A 124 10.86 23.53 2.82
CA GLU A 124 10.73 24.82 2.13
C GLU A 124 9.87 25.82 2.94
N LYS A 125 8.90 25.33 3.73
CA LYS A 125 8.01 26.16 4.56
C LYS A 125 8.49 26.34 5.99
N THR A 126 9.44 25.52 6.44
CA THR A 126 9.95 25.54 7.81
C THR A 126 11.21 26.38 7.85
N PRO A 127 11.36 27.33 8.80
CA PRO A 127 12.62 28.03 8.99
C PRO A 127 13.78 27.04 9.16
N PHE A 128 14.95 27.32 8.55
CA PHE A 128 16.08 26.38 8.53
C PHE A 128 16.48 25.87 9.92
N GLY A 129 16.51 26.76 10.92
CA GLY A 129 16.80 26.41 12.31
C GLY A 129 15.74 25.53 13.00
N ARG A 130 14.64 25.19 12.33
CA ARG A 130 13.52 24.36 12.84
C ARG A 130 13.31 23.05 12.09
N HIS A 131 14.18 22.74 11.13
CA HIS A 131 14.07 21.52 10.31
C HIS A 131 14.27 20.25 11.16
N LYS A 132 15.19 20.29 12.13
CA LYS A 132 15.43 19.16 13.04
C LYS A 132 14.19 18.86 13.89
N GLU A 133 13.52 19.88 14.42
CA GLU A 133 12.28 19.76 15.19
C GLU A 133 11.14 19.18 14.34
N SER A 134 11.12 19.48 13.04
CA SER A 134 10.18 18.87 12.11
C SER A 134 10.44 17.37 11.96
N CYS A 135 11.71 16.96 11.83
CA CYS A 135 12.10 15.55 11.86
C CYS A 135 11.70 14.86 13.17
N LEU A 136 12.00 15.46 14.32
CA LEU A 136 11.57 14.94 15.62
C LEU A 136 10.05 14.83 15.71
N THR A 137 9.31 15.77 15.14
CA THR A 137 7.83 15.73 15.09
C THR A 137 7.32 14.56 14.25
N PHE A 138 7.98 14.25 13.13
CA PHE A 138 7.65 13.06 12.34
C PHE A 138 7.91 11.77 13.13
N LEU A 139 9.06 11.66 13.81
CA LEU A 139 9.38 10.51 14.65
C LEU A 139 8.37 10.33 15.79
N MET A 140 8.02 11.41 16.50
CA MET A 140 6.97 11.38 17.52
C MET A 140 5.61 10.99 16.94
N GLY A 141 5.29 11.45 15.73
CA GLY A 141 4.08 11.05 15.01
C GLY A 141 4.06 9.55 14.67
N MET A 142 5.20 9.00 14.30
CA MET A 142 5.39 7.57 14.05
C MET A 142 5.16 6.76 15.34
N ASN A 143 5.75 7.15 16.47
CA ASN A 143 5.53 6.48 17.75
C ASN A 143 4.08 6.60 18.22
N GLY A 144 3.46 7.76 17.98
CA GLY A 144 2.04 8.00 18.27
C GLY A 144 1.06 7.31 17.31
N GLY A 145 1.55 6.48 16.37
CA GLY A 145 0.73 5.69 15.47
C GLY A 145 0.05 6.46 14.34
N LYS A 146 0.48 7.70 14.06
CA LYS A 146 -0.06 8.51 12.93
C LYS A 146 0.38 7.97 11.56
N MET A 147 1.39 7.11 11.54
CA MET A 147 1.89 6.41 10.36
C MET A 147 1.56 4.91 10.38
N ASP A 148 0.68 4.45 11.28
CA ASP A 148 0.26 3.05 11.30
C ASP A 148 -0.59 2.71 10.06
N TYR A 149 -0.71 1.42 9.75
CA TYR A 149 -1.50 0.88 8.63
C TYR A 149 -2.89 1.48 8.55
N ARG A 150 -3.60 1.56 9.69
CA ARG A 150 -4.95 2.13 9.78
C ARG A 150 -5.05 3.59 9.33
N ALA A 151 -3.97 4.35 9.46
CA ALA A 151 -3.91 5.76 9.13
C ALA A 151 -3.44 5.99 7.69
N ILE A 152 -2.52 5.14 7.20
CA ILE A 152 -1.95 5.25 5.86
C ILE A 152 -2.86 4.61 4.81
N ASP A 153 -3.40 3.42 5.08
CA ASP A 153 -4.18 2.63 4.11
C ASP A 153 -5.49 2.14 4.73
N LYS A 154 -6.43 3.09 4.83
CA LYS A 154 -7.75 2.84 5.45
C LYS A 154 -8.54 1.77 4.71
N ALA A 155 -8.46 1.74 3.38
CA ALA A 155 -9.18 0.76 2.56
C ALA A 155 -8.67 -0.66 2.84
N ALA A 156 -7.35 -0.86 2.87
CA ALA A 156 -6.79 -2.15 3.25
C ALA A 156 -7.12 -2.54 4.68
N TYR A 157 -7.09 -1.58 5.62
CA TYR A 157 -7.47 -1.84 7.00
C TYR A 157 -8.93 -2.31 7.12
N GLU A 158 -9.86 -1.65 6.44
CA GLU A 158 -11.27 -2.03 6.40
C GLU A 158 -11.46 -3.44 5.80
N LEU A 159 -10.76 -3.76 4.70
CA LEU A 159 -10.76 -5.10 4.12
C LEU A 159 -10.26 -6.16 5.10
N ILE A 160 -9.13 -5.89 5.78
CA ILE A 160 -8.54 -6.80 6.78
C ILE A 160 -9.50 -7.03 7.97
N GLN A 161 -10.23 -6.01 8.39
CA GLN A 161 -11.20 -6.13 9.48
C GLN A 161 -12.49 -6.84 9.07
N SER A 162 -12.82 -6.86 7.78
CA SER A 162 -14.04 -7.47 7.24
C SER A 162 -13.94 -8.99 7.05
N ASP A 163 -12.73 -9.56 6.95
CA ASP A 163 -12.46 -11.01 6.85
C ASP A 163 -12.55 -11.73 8.21
N LYS A 164 -13.50 -11.35 9.07
CA LYS A 164 -13.74 -11.99 10.39
C LYS A 164 -14.49 -13.31 10.27
#